data_AF-A0A178FTN2-F1
#
_entry.id   AF-A0A178FTN2-F1
#
_cell.length_a   1.000
_cell.length_b   1.000
_cell.length_c   1.000
_cell.angle_alpha   90.00
_cell.angle_beta   90.00
_cell.angle_gamma   90.00
#
_symmetry.space_group_name_H-M   'P 1'
#
loop_
_entity.id
_entity.type
_entity.pdbx_description
1 polymer ?
#
loop_
_entity_poly.entity_id
_entity_poly.type
_entity_poly.pdbx_seq_one_letter_code
_entity_poly.pdbx_strand_id
1 'polypeptide(L)'
;MSSALEADVKIRPRHLTKFTAENRAVRELKFTHKEQLPPFSRRNNVDRRRRRINTSKQLHDREITMAFTARATRQALRAAQVQKSSRQLGTRSYATAEPDLKTVFKDAIPAKRELLKQVKARADENIGQVSIGNTIGGMRGLKAMVWEGSVLDANEGIRFHGKTIKDCQKELPKGTTGTEMLPEAMFWLLLTGQVPSTAQIRAFSRELAEKSDLPKHILDLVKSFPRDMHPMTQLSVAVAALNTESKFAKAYADGISKADYWEPTFDDSIALLAKIPRIAALVFRPNEIDAVGAQKLDASMDWAYNFADLLGKGGKEHESFHDVLRLYLALHGDHEGGNVSAHATHLVGSALSDPFLSYSAGLLGLAGPLHGLAAQEVLRWILNMKAKIGDNFTDQDVKDYLWSTLKSGQVVPGYGHGVLRKPDPRFEALMDFASTRPEIMENPVFRLVKKNSEIAPGVLTEHGKTKNPHPNVDAASGVLFHHYGFQQPLYYTVTFGVSRALGPLAQLIWSRALGLPIERPKSINLQGLLDSTNKK
;
A
#
# COMPACT_ATOMS: atom_id res chain seq x y z
N MET A 1 -5.44 39.43 43.50
CA MET A 1 -4.40 38.79 44.35
C MET A 1 -5.10 37.63 45.05
N SER A 2 -4.88 36.40 44.57
CA SER A 2 -3.99 35.38 45.18
C SER A 2 -4.54 34.89 46.54
N SER A 3 -4.70 33.61 46.86
CA SER A 3 -4.55 32.31 46.17
C SER A 3 -4.90 31.27 47.26
N ALA A 4 -6.03 30.57 47.14
CA ALA A 4 -6.10 29.18 46.65
C ALA A 4 -5.35 28.17 47.55
N LEU A 5 -6.12 27.38 48.33
CA LEU A 5 -5.62 26.23 49.10
C LEU A 5 -5.31 25.03 48.19
N GLU A 6 -4.27 24.28 48.54
CA GLU A 6 -4.01 22.95 47.99
C GLU A 6 -4.98 21.91 48.58
N ALA A 7 -5.52 21.04 47.73
CA ALA A 7 -6.36 19.91 48.14
C ALA A 7 -5.74 18.59 47.63
N ASP A 8 -5.19 17.83 48.57
CA ASP A 8 -4.39 16.63 48.33
C ASP A 8 -5.28 15.40 48.02
N VAL A 9 -5.34 14.97 46.76
CA VAL A 9 -6.17 13.82 46.34
C VAL A 9 -5.37 12.52 46.33
N LYS A 10 -5.36 11.83 47.47
CA LYS A 10 -4.78 10.48 47.61
C LYS A 10 -5.61 9.42 46.88
N ILE A 11 -5.11 8.94 45.74
CA ILE A 11 -5.65 7.76 45.06
C ILE A 11 -5.19 6.49 45.80
N ARG A 12 -6.12 5.79 46.46
CA ARG A 12 -5.89 4.42 46.98
C ARG A 12 -6.32 3.38 45.94
N PRO A 13 -5.52 2.34 45.65
CA PRO A 13 -6.00 1.19 44.89
C PRO A 13 -6.99 0.38 45.75
N ARG A 14 -8.15 0.02 45.18
CA ARG A 14 -9.14 -0.85 45.84
C ARG A 14 -8.83 -2.33 45.59
N HIS A 15 -9.15 -3.15 46.59
CA HIS A 15 -9.03 -4.60 46.55
C HIS A 15 -9.89 -5.24 45.45
N LEU A 16 -9.32 -6.25 44.79
CA LEU A 16 -10.05 -7.32 44.10
C LEU A 16 -9.88 -8.60 44.92
N THR A 17 -10.95 -9.08 45.55
CA THR A 17 -10.97 -10.36 46.27
C THR A 17 -12.02 -11.29 45.67
N LYS A 18 -11.54 -12.48 45.29
CA LYS A 18 -12.25 -13.78 45.29
C LYS A 18 -13.61 -13.87 44.58
N PHE A 19 -13.61 -14.63 43.49
CA PHE A 19 -14.68 -15.60 43.24
C PHE A 19 -14.08 -17.02 43.23
N THR A 20 -14.72 -17.93 43.94
CA THR A 20 -14.48 -19.39 43.97
C THR A 20 -15.03 -20.00 42.66
N ALA A 21 -14.34 -20.88 41.95
CA ALA A 21 -14.02 -22.27 42.31
C ALA A 21 -15.27 -23.17 42.50
N GLU A 22 -15.86 -23.65 41.40
CA GLU A 22 -16.71 -24.85 41.40
C GLU A 22 -16.86 -25.45 39.98
N ASN A 23 -16.06 -26.48 39.67
CA ASN A 23 -16.52 -27.78 39.14
C ASN A 23 -15.32 -28.67 38.76
N ARG A 24 -15.39 -29.96 39.13
CA ARG A 24 -14.32 -30.94 39.00
C ARG A 24 -14.89 -32.28 38.54
N ALA A 25 -14.06 -33.10 37.90
CA ALA A 25 -14.38 -34.38 37.24
C ALA A 25 -15.17 -34.18 35.93
N VAL A 26 -15.02 -34.98 34.87
CA VAL A 26 -14.48 -36.34 34.64
C VAL A 26 -13.75 -36.28 33.26
N ARG A 27 -12.61 -36.91 32.93
CA ARG A 27 -12.21 -38.33 32.99
C ARG A 27 -10.70 -38.45 32.67
N GLU A 28 -9.99 -39.42 33.26
CA GLU A 28 -8.68 -39.83 32.74
C GLU A 28 -8.84 -40.73 31.50
N LEU A 29 -7.96 -40.57 30.50
CA LEU A 29 -7.67 -41.61 29.51
C LEU A 29 -6.17 -41.59 29.19
N LYS A 30 -5.45 -42.61 29.67
CA LYS A 30 -4.04 -42.83 29.36
C LYS A 30 -3.93 -43.38 27.93
N PHE A 31 -3.10 -42.76 27.09
CA PHE A 31 -2.58 -43.40 25.89
C PHE A 31 -1.06 -43.42 25.94
N THR A 32 -0.53 -44.61 26.20
CA THR A 32 0.86 -44.96 25.96
C THR A 32 1.02 -45.42 24.51
N HIS A 33 1.86 -44.76 23.72
CA HIS A 33 2.56 -45.45 22.64
C HIS A 33 3.98 -44.91 22.49
N LYS A 34 4.95 -45.80 22.69
CA LYS A 34 6.31 -45.66 22.16
C LYS A 34 6.28 -46.17 20.73
N GLU A 35 6.87 -45.43 19.80
CA GLU A 35 7.36 -46.03 18.56
C GLU A 35 8.89 -46.02 18.56
N GLN A 36 9.46 -47.14 18.09
CA GLN A 36 10.89 -47.40 18.11
C GLN A 36 11.46 -47.19 16.70
N LEU A 37 12.54 -46.43 16.59
CA LEU A 37 13.34 -46.36 15.38
C LEU A 37 14.16 -47.65 15.22
N PRO A 38 14.19 -48.29 14.03
CA PRO A 38 15.06 -49.44 13.77
C PRO A 38 16.52 -49.00 13.55
N PRO A 39 17.51 -49.86 13.86
CA PRO A 39 18.90 -49.43 14.03
C PRO A 39 19.74 -49.41 12.75
N PHE A 40 20.75 -48.53 12.75
CA PHE A 40 21.90 -48.59 11.87
C PHE A 40 22.63 -49.95 11.97
N SER A 41 23.00 -50.54 10.84
CA SER A 41 24.06 -51.55 10.79
C SER A 41 25.14 -51.16 9.78
N ARG A 42 26.40 -51.26 10.19
CA ARG A 42 27.58 -51.13 9.32
C ARG A 42 28.00 -52.53 8.88
N ARG A 43 28.36 -52.73 7.59
CA ARG A 43 29.62 -53.37 7.19
C ARG A 43 29.89 -53.34 5.68
N ASN A 44 31.16 -53.04 5.38
CA ASN A 44 32.00 -53.53 4.29
C ASN A 44 31.79 -53.07 2.83
N ASN A 45 32.72 -52.19 2.42
CA ASN A 45 33.45 -52.23 1.15
C ASN A 45 33.52 -53.63 0.49
N VAL A 46 33.11 -53.74 -0.78
CA VAL A 46 33.87 -54.37 -1.89
C VAL A 46 33.52 -53.65 -3.21
N ASP A 47 34.49 -53.57 -4.12
CA ASP A 47 34.40 -53.22 -5.55
C ASP A 47 33.83 -51.86 -6.03
N ARG A 48 34.74 -50.88 -6.06
CA ARG A 48 34.91 -50.04 -7.25
C ARG A 48 35.73 -50.78 -8.31
N ARG A 49 35.13 -51.29 -9.39
CA ARG A 49 35.72 -51.39 -10.76
C ARG A 49 34.73 -52.01 -11.76
N ARG A 50 34.93 -51.72 -13.06
CA ARG A 50 34.20 -52.23 -14.25
C ARG A 50 32.77 -51.71 -14.49
N ARG A 51 32.66 -50.59 -15.21
CA ARG A 51 32.04 -50.48 -16.57
C ARG A 51 32.04 -49.03 -17.05
N ARG A 52 33.21 -48.53 -17.44
CA ARG A 52 33.34 -47.63 -18.61
C ARG A 52 33.59 -48.51 -19.84
N ILE A 53 33.42 -47.94 -21.03
CA ILE A 53 33.61 -48.55 -22.37
C ILE A 53 32.40 -49.37 -22.85
N ASN A 54 31.55 -48.77 -23.68
CA ASN A 54 31.55 -49.08 -25.11
C ASN A 54 30.79 -48.05 -25.98
N THR A 55 31.51 -47.47 -26.95
CA THR A 55 31.09 -47.12 -28.33
C THR A 55 29.71 -46.46 -28.57
N SER A 56 29.56 -45.29 -29.18
CA SER A 56 30.31 -44.62 -30.27
C SER A 56 30.44 -45.46 -31.56
N LYS A 57 29.33 -45.66 -32.28
CA LYS A 57 29.32 -46.05 -33.71
C LYS A 57 27.93 -45.86 -34.33
N GLN A 58 27.71 -44.74 -35.02
CA GLN A 58 26.97 -44.62 -36.29
C GLN A 58 26.91 -43.15 -36.73
N LEU A 59 27.98 -42.73 -37.40
CA LEU A 59 28.00 -41.62 -38.35
C LEU A 59 28.44 -42.22 -39.68
N HIS A 60 27.52 -42.42 -40.62
CA HIS A 60 27.79 -42.43 -42.06
C HIS A 60 26.47 -42.33 -42.85
N ASP A 61 26.59 -41.76 -44.05
CA ASP A 61 25.64 -41.81 -45.17
C ASP A 61 24.27 -41.13 -45.02
N ARG A 62 24.22 -39.81 -45.32
CA ARG A 62 23.78 -39.32 -46.66
C ARG A 62 23.68 -37.78 -46.73
N GLU A 63 24.74 -37.15 -47.21
CA GLU A 63 24.70 -35.85 -47.92
C GLU A 63 25.48 -36.00 -49.25
N ILE A 64 25.32 -35.05 -50.18
CA ILE A 64 25.88 -35.03 -51.56
C ILE A 64 25.14 -36.04 -52.48
N THR A 65 24.64 -35.77 -53.69
CA THR A 65 24.88 -34.76 -54.77
C THR A 65 23.50 -34.38 -55.36
N MET A 66 23.23 -33.39 -56.22
CA MET A 66 24.04 -32.47 -57.06
C MET A 66 23.42 -31.05 -57.09
N ALA A 67 24.13 -30.10 -57.71
CA ALA A 67 23.55 -28.87 -58.29
C ALA A 67 24.04 -28.69 -59.74
N PHE A 68 23.11 -28.54 -60.68
CA PHE A 68 23.25 -28.17 -62.10
C PHE A 68 21.87 -27.61 -62.51
N THR A 69 21.68 -26.57 -63.33
CA THR A 69 22.52 -25.84 -64.30
C THR A 69 22.12 -24.35 -64.33
N ALA A 70 22.98 -23.48 -64.89
CA ALA A 70 22.74 -22.03 -64.98
C ALA A 70 22.38 -21.54 -66.40
N ARG A 71 21.90 -20.28 -66.45
CA ARG A 71 21.78 -19.36 -67.61
C ARG A 71 20.70 -19.62 -68.68
N ALA A 72 19.74 -18.68 -68.73
CA ALA A 72 19.31 -18.05 -69.98
C ALA A 72 19.05 -16.54 -69.78
N THR A 73 19.89 -15.73 -70.45
CA THR A 73 19.60 -14.45 -71.14
C THR A 73 19.01 -13.24 -70.39
N ARG A 74 19.82 -12.17 -70.30
CA ARG A 74 19.38 -10.78 -70.14
C ARG A 74 19.06 -10.15 -71.51
N GLN A 75 18.40 -8.98 -71.49
CA GLN A 75 18.13 -8.05 -72.60
C GLN A 75 16.93 -8.37 -73.52
N ALA A 76 15.78 -7.80 -73.15
CA ALA A 76 14.93 -7.08 -74.10
C ALA A 76 14.75 -5.65 -73.58
N LEU A 77 14.92 -4.65 -74.45
CA LEU A 77 14.95 -3.23 -74.08
C LEU A 77 13.57 -2.57 -74.22
N ARG A 78 13.27 -1.66 -73.28
CA ARG A 78 12.49 -0.41 -73.44
C ARG A 78 11.38 -0.37 -74.52
N ALA A 79 10.12 -0.49 -74.11
CA ALA A 79 9.00 0.30 -74.66
C ALA A 79 7.72 0.16 -73.80
N ALA A 80 7.60 0.94 -72.70
CA ALA A 80 6.32 1.23 -72.03
C ALA A 80 6.52 2.20 -70.83
N GLN A 81 6.88 3.46 -71.06
CA GLN A 81 6.74 4.49 -70.03
C GLN A 81 5.32 5.06 -70.06
N VAL A 82 4.44 4.50 -69.22
CA VAL A 82 3.21 5.19 -68.80
C VAL A 82 3.36 5.50 -67.31
N GLN A 83 3.30 6.79 -66.97
CA GLN A 83 3.44 7.25 -65.60
C GLN A 83 2.26 6.77 -64.75
N LYS A 84 2.49 5.82 -63.84
CA LYS A 84 1.73 5.72 -62.59
C LYS A 84 2.55 6.35 -61.48
N SER A 85 2.21 7.60 -61.16
CA SER A 85 2.70 8.31 -59.98
C SER A 85 2.12 7.68 -58.71
N SER A 86 2.64 6.53 -58.31
CA SER A 86 2.45 6.05 -56.94
C SER A 86 3.33 6.89 -56.01
N ARG A 87 2.76 7.96 -55.45
CA ARG A 87 3.34 8.60 -54.25
C ARG A 87 3.35 7.57 -53.13
N GLN A 88 4.45 6.82 -53.00
CA GLN A 88 4.79 6.21 -51.72
C GLN A 88 5.11 7.34 -50.75
N LEU A 89 4.07 7.88 -50.13
CA LEU A 89 4.17 8.55 -48.84
C LEU A 89 4.64 7.49 -47.85
N GLY A 90 5.97 7.34 -47.76
CA GLY A 90 6.59 6.63 -46.67
C GLY A 90 6.31 7.40 -45.39
N THR A 91 5.22 7.05 -44.71
CA THR A 91 4.93 7.47 -43.35
C THR A 91 5.99 6.87 -42.44
N ARG A 92 7.16 7.53 -42.37
CA ARG A 92 8.10 7.34 -41.27
C ARG A 92 7.43 7.89 -40.01
N SER A 93 6.60 7.06 -39.39
CA SER A 93 6.11 7.28 -38.05
C SER A 93 7.28 7.11 -37.09
N TYR A 94 8.07 8.18 -36.94
CA TYR A 94 8.94 8.39 -35.79
C TYR A 94 8.08 8.69 -34.56
N ALA A 95 7.26 7.71 -34.17
CA ALA A 95 6.77 7.63 -32.81
C ALA A 95 7.94 7.14 -31.97
N THR A 96 8.79 8.08 -31.52
CA THR A 96 9.62 7.84 -30.34
C THR A 96 8.64 7.62 -29.19
N ALA A 97 8.42 6.36 -28.84
CA ALA A 97 7.55 6.01 -27.73
C ALA A 97 8.02 6.77 -26.47
N GLU A 98 7.09 7.38 -25.76
CA GLU A 98 7.40 8.08 -24.51
C GLU A 98 8.07 7.08 -23.53
N PRO A 99 9.08 7.52 -22.75
CA PRO A 99 9.81 6.62 -21.88
C PRO A 99 8.88 6.04 -20.81
N ASP A 100 9.02 4.73 -20.58
CA ASP A 100 8.28 4.01 -19.55
C ASP A 100 8.73 4.39 -18.14
N LEU A 101 7.96 3.96 -17.13
CA LEU A 101 8.22 4.30 -15.72
C LEU A 101 9.61 3.84 -15.26
N LYS A 102 10.09 2.68 -15.73
CA LYS A 102 11.41 2.15 -15.34
C LYS A 102 12.54 2.98 -15.93
N THR A 103 12.38 3.46 -17.16
CA THR A 103 13.31 4.34 -17.86
C THR A 103 13.36 5.71 -17.18
N VAL A 104 12.21 6.35 -16.97
CA VAL A 104 12.14 7.67 -16.29
C VAL A 104 12.68 7.58 -14.86
N PHE A 105 12.43 6.50 -14.14
CA PHE A 105 13.03 6.27 -12.83
C PHE A 105 14.56 6.11 -12.92
N LYS A 106 15.06 5.28 -13.84
CA LYS A 106 16.49 5.04 -14.06
C LYS A 106 17.26 6.35 -14.31
N ASP A 107 16.69 7.23 -15.12
CA ASP A 107 17.28 8.52 -15.47
C ASP A 107 17.30 9.51 -14.27
N ALA A 108 16.40 9.35 -13.30
CA ALA A 108 16.38 10.14 -12.06
C ALA A 108 17.42 9.70 -11.02
N ILE A 109 17.90 8.44 -11.06
CA ILE A 109 18.82 7.89 -10.05
C ILE A 109 20.14 8.69 -9.92
N PRO A 110 20.86 9.07 -10.99
CA PRO A 110 22.14 9.76 -10.87
C PRO A 110 22.06 11.09 -10.12
N ALA A 111 21.05 11.91 -10.45
CA ALA A 111 20.83 13.21 -9.79
C ALA A 111 20.53 13.03 -8.29
N LYS A 112 19.70 12.04 -7.93
CA LYS A 112 19.38 11.75 -6.52
C LYS A 112 20.57 11.18 -5.74
N ARG A 113 21.42 10.37 -6.40
CA ARG A 113 22.68 9.87 -5.80
C ARG A 113 23.67 11.01 -5.52
N GLU A 114 23.77 12.01 -6.38
CA GLU A 114 24.61 13.20 -6.13
C GLU A 114 24.02 14.08 -5.01
N LEU A 115 22.70 14.25 -4.94
CA LEU A 115 22.06 14.92 -3.80
C LEU A 115 22.36 14.20 -2.47
N LEU A 116 22.26 12.87 -2.43
CA LEU A 116 22.63 12.09 -1.25
C LEU A 116 24.12 12.23 -0.88
N LYS A 117 25.01 12.41 -1.86
CA LYS A 117 26.43 12.69 -1.62
C LYS A 117 26.64 14.06 -0.98
N GLN A 118 25.90 15.08 -1.39
CA GLN A 118 25.91 16.40 -0.75
C GLN A 118 25.38 16.33 0.70
N VAL A 119 24.30 15.57 0.95
CA VAL A 119 23.79 15.34 2.32
C VAL A 119 24.83 14.58 3.17
N LYS A 120 25.51 13.56 2.62
CA LYS A 120 26.58 12.83 3.32
C LYS A 120 27.80 13.68 3.64
N ALA A 121 28.11 14.71 2.85
CA ALA A 121 29.17 15.67 3.17
C ALA A 121 28.86 16.54 4.40
N ARG A 122 27.60 16.52 4.88
CA ARG A 122 27.10 17.24 6.05
C ARG A 122 26.63 16.30 7.17
N ALA A 123 27.09 15.05 7.18
CA ALA A 123 26.57 13.99 8.05
C ALA A 123 26.73 14.24 9.56
N ASP A 124 27.69 15.08 9.96
CA ASP A 124 27.94 15.43 11.37
C ASP A 124 27.08 16.62 11.87
N GLU A 125 26.25 17.24 11.01
CA GLU A 125 25.39 18.35 11.39
C GLU A 125 24.15 17.91 12.20
N ASN A 126 23.85 18.64 13.27
CA ASN A 126 22.73 18.32 14.16
C ASN A 126 21.39 18.84 13.61
N ILE A 127 20.46 17.93 13.33
CA ILE A 127 19.09 18.24 12.85
C ILE A 127 18.00 18.17 13.93
N GLY A 128 18.37 17.93 15.20
CA GLY A 128 17.46 17.77 16.33
C GLY A 128 18.11 17.15 17.57
N GLN A 129 17.55 17.43 18.75
CA GLN A 129 17.96 16.83 20.02
C GLN A 129 17.11 15.61 20.36
N VAL A 130 17.71 14.62 21.04
CA VAL A 130 16.99 13.44 21.57
C VAL A 130 16.85 13.59 23.08
N SER A 131 15.62 13.51 23.59
CA SER A 131 15.28 13.51 25.01
C SER A 131 14.73 12.17 25.46
N ILE A 132 14.74 11.91 26.78
CA ILE A 132 14.08 10.75 27.40
C ILE A 132 12.63 10.61 26.91
N GLY A 133 11.90 11.73 26.82
CA GLY A 133 10.52 11.77 26.34
C GLY A 133 10.34 11.31 24.90
N ASN A 134 11.33 11.49 24.03
CA ASN A 134 11.30 10.93 22.67
C ASN A 134 11.52 9.42 22.71
N THR A 135 12.47 8.93 23.51
CA THR A 135 12.81 7.50 23.62
C THR A 135 11.64 6.69 24.17
N ILE A 136 11.04 7.11 25.29
CA ILE A 136 9.89 6.41 25.90
C ILE A 136 8.57 6.68 25.17
N GLY A 137 8.48 7.80 24.44
CA GLY A 137 7.30 8.25 23.71
C GLY A 137 7.16 7.73 22.29
N GLY A 138 7.92 6.69 21.90
CA GLY A 138 7.86 6.08 20.57
C GLY A 138 8.40 6.99 19.45
N MET A 139 9.58 7.59 19.67
CA MET A 139 10.25 8.51 18.73
C MET A 139 9.45 9.77 18.36
N ARG A 140 8.38 10.10 19.11
CA ARG A 140 7.51 11.25 18.87
C ARG A 140 8.32 12.54 18.65
N GLY A 141 8.18 13.15 17.48
CA GLY A 141 8.83 14.40 17.10
C GLY A 141 10.28 14.29 16.63
N LEU A 142 10.86 13.09 16.54
CA LEU A 142 12.21 12.90 15.99
C LEU A 142 12.19 12.83 14.46
N LYS A 143 13.15 13.52 13.83
CA LYS A 143 13.49 13.33 12.41
C LYS A 143 14.47 12.16 12.30
N ALA A 144 13.93 10.94 12.25
CA ALA A 144 14.71 9.71 12.39
C ALA A 144 14.93 8.90 11.09
N MET A 145 14.26 9.26 9.98
CA MET A 145 14.33 8.54 8.71
C MET A 145 14.23 9.48 7.51
N VAL A 146 14.67 9.02 6.35
CA VAL A 146 14.49 9.71 5.06
C VAL A 146 13.28 9.13 4.34
N TRP A 147 12.39 10.00 3.86
CA TRP A 147 11.25 9.65 3.04
C TRP A 147 11.12 10.69 1.92
N GLU A 148 11.02 10.24 0.67
CA GLU A 148 11.20 11.09 -0.50
C GLU A 148 9.86 11.49 -1.16
N GLY A 149 8.87 10.58 -1.16
CA GLY A 149 7.63 10.76 -1.90
C GLY A 149 6.70 11.85 -1.34
N SER A 150 6.66 11.99 -0.02
CA SER A 150 5.74 12.90 0.66
C SER A 150 6.28 13.50 1.96
N VAL A 151 5.80 14.71 2.27
CA VAL A 151 6.13 15.49 3.48
C VAL A 151 4.87 16.22 3.97
N LEU A 152 4.63 16.24 5.28
CA LEU A 152 3.46 16.88 5.89
C LEU A 152 3.72 18.36 6.23
N ASP A 153 2.96 19.24 5.60
CA ASP A 153 2.85 20.65 6.00
C ASP A 153 1.78 20.81 7.08
N ALA A 154 2.10 21.48 8.19
CA ALA A 154 1.17 21.67 9.30
C ALA A 154 -0.03 22.60 8.97
N ASN A 155 0.04 23.39 7.90
CA ASN A 155 -0.98 24.34 7.48
C ASN A 155 -1.65 23.97 6.15
N GLU A 156 -0.92 23.32 5.23
CA GLU A 156 -1.42 22.93 3.89
C GLU A 156 -1.64 21.43 3.71
N GLY A 157 -1.30 20.60 4.70
CA GLY A 157 -1.52 19.15 4.65
C GLY A 157 -0.38 18.37 3.98
N ILE A 158 -0.67 17.12 3.60
CA ILE A 158 0.33 16.26 2.95
C ILE A 158 0.65 16.80 1.55
N ARG A 159 1.95 16.87 1.23
CA ARG A 159 2.45 17.22 -0.10
C ARG A 159 3.13 16.03 -0.76
N PHE A 160 3.00 15.89 -2.07
CA PHE A 160 3.68 14.87 -2.88
C PHE A 160 4.71 15.54 -3.78
N HIS A 161 6.01 15.35 -3.51
CA HIS A 161 7.11 16.14 -4.11
C HIS A 161 6.83 17.66 -4.14
N GLY A 162 6.29 18.19 -3.03
CA GLY A 162 5.93 19.61 -2.88
C GLY A 162 4.53 20.01 -3.38
N LYS A 163 3.88 19.19 -4.21
CA LYS A 163 2.52 19.44 -4.73
C LYS A 163 1.45 19.19 -3.66
N THR A 164 0.49 20.09 -3.54
CA THR A 164 -0.70 19.89 -2.68
C THR A 164 -1.67 18.89 -3.31
N ILE A 165 -2.67 18.45 -2.53
CA ILE A 165 -3.79 17.64 -3.08
C ILE A 165 -4.48 18.35 -4.25
N LYS A 166 -4.65 19.68 -4.18
CA LYS A 166 -5.31 20.46 -5.24
C LYS A 166 -4.46 20.56 -6.50
N ASP A 167 -3.14 20.66 -6.38
CA ASP A 167 -2.22 20.58 -7.53
C ASP A 167 -2.31 19.19 -8.17
N CYS A 168 -2.32 18.12 -7.37
CA CYS A 168 -2.46 16.76 -7.87
C CYS A 168 -3.81 16.51 -8.59
N GLN A 169 -4.94 16.97 -8.03
CA GLN A 169 -6.27 16.86 -8.68
C GLN A 169 -6.37 17.64 -10.01
N LYS A 170 -5.54 18.68 -10.17
CA LYS A 170 -5.46 19.53 -11.38
C LYS A 170 -4.51 18.97 -12.43
N GLU A 171 -3.35 18.46 -12.03
CA GLU A 171 -2.25 18.12 -12.93
C GLU A 171 -2.14 16.63 -13.28
N LEU A 172 -2.54 15.71 -12.39
CA LEU A 172 -2.39 14.28 -12.65
C LEU A 172 -3.43 13.78 -13.65
N PRO A 173 -3.06 12.89 -14.60
CA PRO A 173 -3.99 12.22 -15.50
C PRO A 173 -5.19 11.59 -14.78
N LYS A 174 -6.36 11.76 -15.39
CA LYS A 174 -7.67 11.30 -14.90
C LYS A 174 -8.07 9.98 -15.57
N GLY A 175 -9.16 9.37 -15.09
CA GLY A 175 -9.79 8.21 -15.72
C GLY A 175 -10.20 8.43 -17.18
N THR A 176 -10.54 7.36 -17.89
CA THR A 176 -11.28 7.46 -19.18
C THR A 176 -12.74 7.89 -18.99
N THR A 177 -13.23 7.72 -17.76
CA THR A 177 -14.53 8.12 -17.22
C THR A 177 -14.34 8.92 -15.94
N GLY A 178 -15.38 9.59 -15.44
CA GLY A 178 -15.29 10.38 -14.21
C GLY A 178 -14.35 11.60 -14.28
N THR A 179 -13.99 12.15 -13.12
CA THR A 179 -13.23 13.40 -13.00
C THR A 179 -11.98 13.32 -12.11
N GLU A 180 -11.75 12.20 -11.44
CA GLU A 180 -10.68 12.10 -10.43
C GLU A 180 -9.34 11.61 -10.98
N MET A 181 -8.28 12.00 -10.27
CA MET A 181 -6.89 11.63 -10.59
C MET A 181 -6.63 10.13 -10.41
N LEU A 182 -5.77 9.56 -11.25
CA LEU A 182 -5.46 8.14 -11.21
C LEU A 182 -4.41 7.78 -10.13
N PRO A 183 -4.59 6.67 -9.38
CA PRO A 183 -3.59 6.18 -8.43
C PRO A 183 -2.28 5.78 -9.12
N GLU A 184 -2.31 5.32 -10.37
CA GLU A 184 -1.09 5.08 -11.17
C GLU A 184 -0.29 6.36 -11.42
N ALA A 185 -0.99 7.48 -11.64
CA ALA A 185 -0.36 8.79 -11.78
C ALA A 185 0.23 9.28 -10.46
N MET A 186 -0.43 8.99 -9.34
CA MET A 186 0.11 9.25 -8.00
C MET A 186 1.36 8.41 -7.74
N PHE A 187 1.38 7.12 -8.09
CA PHE A 187 2.58 6.29 -7.97
C PHE A 187 3.74 6.82 -8.82
N TRP A 188 3.47 7.22 -10.06
CA TRP A 188 4.46 7.83 -10.94
C TRP A 188 5.05 9.08 -10.31
N LEU A 189 4.21 9.99 -9.78
CA LEU A 189 4.66 11.19 -9.08
C LEU A 189 5.52 10.83 -7.86
N LEU A 190 5.05 9.94 -6.99
CA LEU A 190 5.76 9.49 -5.78
C LEU A 190 7.14 8.90 -6.10
N LEU A 191 7.24 8.10 -7.17
CA LEU A 191 8.49 7.43 -7.57
C LEU A 191 9.45 8.36 -8.34
N THR A 192 8.96 9.24 -9.21
CA THR A 192 9.83 10.01 -10.14
C THR A 192 9.98 11.50 -9.80
N GLY A 193 9.07 12.06 -9.00
CA GLY A 193 8.92 13.50 -8.80
C GLY A 193 8.32 14.26 -9.99
N GLN A 194 7.90 13.55 -11.05
CA GLN A 194 7.41 14.13 -12.30
C GLN A 194 5.92 13.86 -12.48
N VAL A 195 5.21 14.80 -13.13
CA VAL A 195 3.83 14.58 -13.58
C VAL A 195 3.88 13.82 -14.90
N PRO A 196 3.25 12.63 -14.99
CA PRO A 196 3.26 11.82 -16.20
C PRO A 196 2.28 12.34 -17.25
N SER A 197 2.54 12.02 -18.51
CA SER A 197 1.55 12.21 -19.58
C SER A 197 0.39 11.22 -19.45
N THR A 198 -0.74 11.53 -20.10
CA THR A 198 -1.84 10.57 -20.24
C THR A 198 -1.40 9.30 -20.98
N ALA A 199 -0.49 9.40 -21.97
CA ALA A 199 -0.01 8.24 -22.73
C ALA A 199 0.85 7.32 -21.85
N GLN A 200 1.77 7.88 -21.07
CA GLN A 200 2.57 7.16 -20.06
C GLN A 200 1.67 6.41 -19.06
N ILE A 201 0.64 7.07 -18.52
CA ILE A 201 -0.26 6.41 -17.57
C ILE A 201 -1.13 5.35 -18.22
N ARG A 202 -1.64 5.54 -19.44
CA ARG A 202 -2.38 4.46 -20.13
C ARG A 202 -1.49 3.26 -20.47
N ALA A 203 -0.19 3.47 -20.73
CA ALA A 203 0.77 2.38 -20.88
C ALA A 203 1.03 1.65 -19.55
N PHE A 204 1.16 2.40 -18.44
CA PHE A 204 1.39 1.82 -17.12
C PHE A 204 0.15 1.09 -16.55
N SER A 205 -1.07 1.62 -16.74
CA SER A 205 -2.32 0.92 -16.40
C SER A 205 -2.43 -0.44 -17.11
N ARG A 206 -2.06 -0.47 -18.41
CA ARG A 206 -1.99 -1.70 -19.21
C ARG A 206 -0.99 -2.70 -18.63
N GLU A 207 0.23 -2.24 -18.31
CA GLU A 207 1.27 -3.08 -17.69
C GLU A 207 0.78 -3.71 -16.38
N LEU A 208 0.09 -2.95 -15.54
CA LEU A 208 -0.49 -3.46 -14.28
C LEU A 208 -1.60 -4.48 -14.54
N ALA A 209 -2.47 -4.26 -15.53
CA ALA A 209 -3.51 -5.23 -15.90
C ALA A 209 -2.89 -6.56 -16.40
N GLU A 210 -1.88 -6.48 -17.27
CA GLU A 210 -1.16 -7.63 -17.85
C GLU A 210 -0.36 -8.43 -16.81
N LYS A 211 0.11 -7.79 -15.73
CA LYS A 211 0.88 -8.43 -14.63
C LYS A 211 0.02 -8.91 -13.45
N SER A 212 -1.30 -8.78 -13.51
CA SER A 212 -2.22 -9.00 -12.38
C SER A 212 -2.53 -10.46 -12.04
N ASP A 213 -2.19 -11.42 -12.92
CA ASP A 213 -2.49 -12.83 -12.72
C ASP A 213 -1.73 -13.41 -11.51
N LEU A 214 -2.42 -14.23 -10.72
CA LEU A 214 -1.88 -14.86 -9.50
C LEU A 214 -1.42 -16.30 -9.78
N PRO A 215 -0.26 -16.75 -9.24
CA PRO A 215 0.12 -18.15 -9.28
C PRO A 215 -0.94 -19.04 -8.61
N LYS A 216 -1.19 -20.24 -9.17
CA LYS A 216 -2.20 -21.17 -8.65
C LYS A 216 -2.06 -21.45 -7.14
N HIS A 217 -0.83 -21.58 -6.64
CA HIS A 217 -0.59 -21.85 -5.22
C HIS A 217 -1.07 -20.72 -4.29
N ILE A 218 -1.13 -19.46 -4.78
CA ILE A 218 -1.71 -18.32 -4.03
C ILE A 218 -3.23 -18.43 -3.98
N LEU A 219 -3.87 -18.82 -5.09
CA LEU A 219 -5.32 -19.06 -5.10
C LEU A 219 -5.69 -20.20 -4.16
N ASP A 220 -4.96 -21.32 -4.21
CA ASP A 220 -5.18 -22.47 -3.33
C ASP A 220 -4.94 -22.11 -1.84
N LEU A 221 -3.95 -21.27 -1.55
CA LEU A 221 -3.70 -20.73 -0.21
C LEU A 221 -4.90 -19.90 0.28
N VAL A 222 -5.43 -18.97 -0.51
CA VAL A 222 -6.59 -18.14 -0.11
C VAL A 222 -7.84 -19.00 0.10
N LYS A 223 -8.06 -20.05 -0.71
CA LYS A 223 -9.14 -21.04 -0.49
C LYS A 223 -9.02 -21.79 0.83
N SER A 224 -7.80 -21.94 1.36
CA SER A 224 -7.54 -22.66 2.61
C SER A 224 -7.78 -21.83 3.88
N PHE A 225 -8.00 -20.51 3.75
CA PHE A 225 -8.20 -19.64 4.91
C PHE A 225 -9.52 -19.95 5.65
N PRO A 226 -9.50 -19.98 7.00
CA PRO A 226 -10.72 -20.01 7.82
C PRO A 226 -11.64 -18.84 7.49
N ARG A 227 -12.95 -19.07 7.46
CA ARG A 227 -13.97 -18.04 7.11
C ARG A 227 -14.00 -16.86 8.07
N ASP A 228 -13.54 -17.06 9.30
CA ASP A 228 -13.42 -16.08 10.38
C ASP A 228 -12.02 -15.43 10.48
N MET A 229 -11.07 -15.81 9.61
CA MET A 229 -9.76 -15.16 9.57
C MET A 229 -9.91 -13.69 9.19
N HIS A 230 -9.31 -12.79 9.97
CA HIS A 230 -9.43 -11.35 9.77
C HIS A 230 -8.94 -10.92 8.36
N PRO A 231 -9.67 -10.05 7.63
CA PRO A 231 -9.34 -9.68 6.25
C PRO A 231 -7.90 -9.19 6.03
N MET A 232 -7.37 -8.38 6.95
CA MET A 232 -5.97 -7.93 6.89
C MET A 232 -4.95 -9.05 7.10
N THR A 233 -5.29 -10.11 7.84
CA THR A 233 -4.44 -11.30 7.99
C THR A 233 -4.40 -12.08 6.69
N GLN A 234 -5.58 -12.30 6.06
CA GLN A 234 -5.66 -12.95 4.75
C GLN A 234 -4.83 -12.22 3.69
N LEU A 235 -5.00 -10.88 3.59
CA LEU A 235 -4.22 -10.04 2.68
C LEU A 235 -2.71 -10.14 2.95
N SER A 236 -2.29 -9.99 4.22
CA SER A 236 -0.87 -10.05 4.59
C SER A 236 -0.23 -11.40 4.24
N VAL A 237 -0.91 -12.51 4.56
CA VAL A 237 -0.41 -13.86 4.28
C VAL A 237 -0.31 -14.12 2.78
N ALA A 238 -1.32 -13.74 2.00
CA ALA A 238 -1.30 -13.90 0.55
C ALA A 238 -0.23 -13.01 -0.14
N VAL A 239 0.00 -11.79 0.37
CA VAL A 239 1.08 -10.91 -0.09
C VAL A 239 2.44 -11.49 0.28
N ALA A 240 2.65 -11.98 1.50
CA ALA A 240 3.91 -12.64 1.87
C ALA A 240 4.20 -13.87 1.01
N ALA A 241 3.17 -14.67 0.68
CA ALA A 241 3.32 -15.87 -0.13
C ALA A 241 3.77 -15.57 -1.59
N LEU A 242 3.53 -14.36 -2.11
CA LEU A 242 4.06 -13.94 -3.43
C LEU A 242 5.59 -13.80 -3.48
N ASN A 243 6.31 -13.87 -2.35
CA ASN A 243 7.77 -13.96 -2.31
C ASN A 243 8.33 -15.12 -3.17
N THR A 244 7.55 -16.18 -3.40
CA THR A 244 7.88 -17.27 -4.34
C THR A 244 8.20 -16.80 -5.75
N GLU A 245 7.67 -15.65 -6.15
CA GLU A 245 7.87 -15.01 -7.46
C GLU A 245 8.98 -13.92 -7.44
N SER A 246 9.65 -13.69 -6.29
CA SER A 246 10.57 -12.56 -6.11
C SER A 246 11.83 -12.68 -6.96
N LYS A 247 12.00 -11.72 -7.88
CA LYS A 247 13.23 -11.50 -8.62
C LYS A 247 14.34 -10.97 -7.73
N PHE A 248 14.02 -10.15 -6.72
CA PHE A 248 15.03 -9.60 -5.82
C PHE A 248 15.68 -10.71 -4.98
N ALA A 249 14.87 -11.57 -4.33
CA ALA A 249 15.39 -12.66 -3.52
C ALA A 249 16.29 -13.60 -4.32
N LYS A 250 15.87 -13.94 -5.55
CA LYS A 250 16.68 -14.75 -6.47
C LYS A 250 17.98 -14.06 -6.89
N ALA A 251 17.91 -12.84 -7.41
CA ALA A 251 19.08 -12.10 -7.88
C ALA A 251 20.09 -11.83 -6.74
N TYR A 252 19.61 -11.61 -5.52
CA TYR A 252 20.46 -11.48 -4.33
C TYR A 252 21.20 -12.79 -4.01
N ALA A 253 20.51 -13.94 -4.06
CA ALA A 253 21.14 -15.25 -3.88
C ALA A 253 22.16 -15.57 -4.99
N ASP A 254 21.88 -15.14 -6.22
CA ASP A 254 22.78 -15.26 -7.39
C ASP A 254 23.96 -14.25 -7.36
N GLY A 255 24.03 -13.36 -6.36
CA GLY A 255 25.17 -12.46 -6.13
C GLY A 255 25.17 -11.15 -6.91
N ILE A 256 23.99 -10.61 -7.26
CA ILE A 256 23.86 -9.30 -7.94
C ILE A 256 24.61 -8.17 -7.19
N SER A 257 25.15 -7.21 -7.95
CA SER A 257 25.80 -6.01 -7.42
C SER A 257 24.83 -5.12 -6.63
N LYS A 258 25.32 -4.56 -5.51
CA LYS A 258 24.58 -3.58 -4.69
C LYS A 258 24.13 -2.35 -5.47
N ALA A 259 24.84 -1.97 -6.54
CA ALA A 259 24.48 -0.83 -7.38
C ALA A 259 23.13 -1.04 -8.10
N ASP A 260 22.77 -2.30 -8.33
CA ASP A 260 21.70 -2.75 -9.22
C ASP A 260 20.53 -3.39 -8.46
N TYR A 261 20.61 -3.47 -7.13
CA TYR A 261 19.54 -3.93 -6.23
C TYR A 261 18.17 -3.29 -6.51
N TRP A 262 18.15 -2.05 -7.02
CA TRP A 262 16.92 -1.35 -7.35
C TRP A 262 16.15 -1.96 -8.52
N GLU A 263 16.81 -2.61 -9.49
CA GLU A 263 16.15 -3.13 -10.69
C GLU A 263 15.18 -4.28 -10.39
N PRO A 264 15.57 -5.36 -9.69
CA PRO A 264 14.63 -6.41 -9.32
C PRO A 264 13.68 -5.97 -8.18
N THR A 265 14.05 -5.01 -7.33
CA THR A 265 13.12 -4.39 -6.38
C THR A 265 12.03 -3.59 -7.09
N PHE A 266 12.35 -2.85 -8.16
CA PHE A 266 11.36 -2.20 -9.01
C PHE A 266 10.41 -3.23 -9.61
N ASP A 267 10.95 -4.27 -10.25
CA ASP A 267 10.14 -5.30 -10.90
C ASP A 267 9.17 -6.01 -9.92
N ASP A 268 9.65 -6.37 -8.72
CA ASP A 268 8.85 -7.01 -7.68
C ASP A 268 7.78 -6.05 -7.11
N SER A 269 8.12 -4.77 -6.91
CA SER A 269 7.16 -3.74 -6.49
C SER A 269 6.04 -3.51 -7.52
N ILE A 270 6.36 -3.45 -8.82
CA ILE A 270 5.34 -3.33 -9.89
C ILE A 270 4.49 -4.61 -9.95
N ALA A 271 5.11 -5.80 -9.81
CA ALA A 271 4.36 -7.06 -9.76
C ALA A 271 3.41 -7.14 -8.56
N LEU A 272 3.79 -6.61 -7.39
CA LEU A 272 2.92 -6.51 -6.23
C LEU A 272 1.76 -5.52 -6.46
N LEU A 273 2.03 -4.33 -7.01
CA LEU A 273 0.99 -3.36 -7.37
C LEU A 273 -0.03 -3.95 -8.35
N ALA A 274 0.43 -4.70 -9.35
CA ALA A 274 -0.45 -5.37 -10.31
C ALA A 274 -1.36 -6.44 -9.65
N LYS A 275 -0.83 -7.18 -8.65
CA LYS A 275 -1.49 -8.34 -8.05
C LYS A 275 -2.36 -8.02 -6.83
N ILE A 276 -2.04 -6.95 -6.07
CA ILE A 276 -2.72 -6.64 -4.80
C ILE A 276 -4.23 -6.37 -4.94
N PRO A 277 -4.78 -5.76 -6.02
CA PRO A 277 -6.24 -5.62 -6.18
C PRO A 277 -6.95 -6.97 -6.29
N ARG A 278 -6.35 -7.94 -6.99
CA ARG A 278 -6.94 -9.29 -7.11
C ARG A 278 -6.93 -10.02 -5.78
N ILE A 279 -5.84 -9.93 -5.01
CA ILE A 279 -5.80 -10.50 -3.65
C ILE A 279 -6.87 -9.83 -2.75
N ALA A 280 -6.98 -8.50 -2.78
CA ALA A 280 -8.00 -7.78 -2.02
C ALA A 280 -9.43 -8.22 -2.41
N ALA A 281 -9.72 -8.36 -3.70
CA ALA A 281 -11.01 -8.85 -4.17
C ALA A 281 -11.30 -10.31 -3.79
N LEU A 282 -10.29 -11.18 -3.74
CA LEU A 282 -10.44 -12.54 -3.21
C LEU A 282 -10.83 -12.56 -1.73
N VAL A 283 -10.27 -11.64 -0.93
CA VAL A 283 -10.64 -11.44 0.49
C VAL A 283 -12.05 -10.85 0.62
N PHE A 284 -12.48 -10.00 -0.33
CA PHE A 284 -13.85 -9.43 -0.36
C PHE A 284 -14.92 -10.46 -0.77
N ARG A 285 -14.59 -11.36 -1.70
CA ARG A 285 -15.49 -12.35 -2.32
C ARG A 285 -15.01 -13.78 -2.06
N PRO A 286 -14.92 -14.23 -0.78
CA PRO A 286 -14.34 -15.53 -0.43
C PRO A 286 -15.14 -16.73 -0.96
N ASN A 287 -16.40 -16.53 -1.36
CA ASN A 287 -17.23 -17.56 -2.00
C ASN A 287 -17.02 -17.66 -3.52
N GLU A 288 -16.26 -16.75 -4.13
CA GLU A 288 -16.12 -16.61 -5.59
C GLU A 288 -14.64 -16.65 -6.05
N ILE A 289 -13.77 -17.26 -5.23
CA ILE A 289 -12.31 -17.26 -5.43
C ILE A 289 -11.90 -17.77 -6.83
N ASP A 290 -12.56 -18.79 -7.38
CA ASP A 290 -12.27 -19.27 -8.72
C ASP A 290 -12.68 -18.28 -9.82
N ALA A 291 -13.81 -17.59 -9.66
CA ALA A 291 -14.28 -16.60 -10.62
C ALA A 291 -13.37 -15.36 -10.62
N VAL A 292 -13.09 -14.79 -9.45
CA VAL A 292 -12.18 -13.63 -9.27
C VAL A 292 -10.74 -14.01 -9.66
N GLY A 293 -10.31 -15.23 -9.35
CA GLY A 293 -8.98 -15.74 -9.71
C GLY A 293 -8.77 -15.84 -11.22
N ALA A 294 -9.79 -16.25 -11.97
CA ALA A 294 -9.76 -16.40 -13.43
C ALA A 294 -10.23 -15.16 -14.23
N GLN A 295 -10.76 -14.12 -13.55
CA GLN A 295 -11.27 -12.90 -14.19
C GLN A 295 -10.17 -12.19 -15.00
N LYS A 296 -10.44 -12.00 -16.30
CA LYS A 296 -9.57 -11.23 -17.20
C LYS A 296 -9.82 -9.74 -16.98
N LEU A 297 -8.75 -9.00 -16.70
CA LEU A 297 -8.80 -7.55 -16.57
C LEU A 297 -8.84 -6.87 -17.94
N ASP A 298 -9.49 -5.72 -18.02
CA ASP A 298 -9.52 -4.89 -19.21
C ASP A 298 -8.25 -4.03 -19.28
N ALA A 299 -7.34 -4.42 -20.17
CA ALA A 299 -6.07 -3.74 -20.42
C ALA A 299 -6.20 -2.36 -21.11
N SER A 300 -7.41 -1.89 -21.40
CA SER A 300 -7.71 -0.51 -21.82
C SER A 300 -8.14 0.40 -20.66
N MET A 301 -8.48 -0.16 -19.51
CA MET A 301 -8.99 0.55 -18.34
C MET A 301 -7.94 0.74 -17.24
N ASP A 302 -8.16 1.71 -16.36
CA ASP A 302 -7.27 2.01 -15.24
C ASP A 302 -7.31 0.97 -14.11
N TRP A 303 -6.31 1.02 -13.24
CA TRP A 303 -6.10 0.11 -12.11
C TRP A 303 -7.25 0.16 -11.10
N ALA A 304 -7.81 1.35 -10.86
CA ALA A 304 -8.96 1.53 -9.97
C ALA A 304 -10.25 0.96 -10.57
N TYR A 305 -10.51 1.18 -11.88
CA TYR A 305 -11.61 0.51 -12.58
C TYR A 305 -11.49 -1.01 -12.49
N ASN A 306 -10.32 -1.57 -12.81
CA ASN A 306 -10.11 -3.01 -12.78
C ASN A 306 -10.22 -3.59 -11.36
N PHE A 307 -9.85 -2.83 -10.33
CA PHE A 307 -10.12 -3.22 -8.94
C PHE A 307 -11.62 -3.22 -8.63
N ALA A 308 -12.37 -2.19 -9.05
CA ALA A 308 -13.82 -2.18 -8.89
C ALA A 308 -14.49 -3.36 -9.62
N ASP A 309 -14.05 -3.70 -10.83
CA ASP A 309 -14.54 -4.85 -11.59
C ASP A 309 -14.31 -6.20 -10.86
N LEU A 310 -13.12 -6.40 -10.29
CA LEU A 310 -12.82 -7.56 -9.44
C LEU A 310 -13.71 -7.62 -8.18
N LEU A 311 -14.12 -6.47 -7.64
CA LEU A 311 -15.05 -6.37 -6.52
C LEU A 311 -16.53 -6.60 -6.91
N GLY A 312 -16.81 -6.93 -8.18
CA GLY A 312 -18.18 -7.06 -8.69
C GLY A 312 -18.88 -5.71 -8.89
N LYS A 313 -18.09 -4.66 -9.11
CA LYS A 313 -18.52 -3.27 -9.29
C LYS A 313 -17.97 -2.67 -10.60
N GLY A 314 -17.82 -3.47 -11.65
CA GLY A 314 -17.49 -3.01 -13.00
C GLY A 314 -18.68 -2.29 -13.68
N GLY A 315 -18.53 -1.94 -14.97
CA GLY A 315 -19.65 -1.41 -15.75
C GLY A 315 -20.05 0.04 -15.47
N LYS A 316 -20.83 0.62 -16.38
CA LYS A 316 -21.17 2.06 -16.39
C LYS A 316 -22.08 2.47 -15.23
N GLU A 317 -22.92 1.55 -14.77
CA GLU A 317 -23.77 1.66 -13.58
C GLU A 317 -22.98 1.93 -12.27
N HIS A 318 -21.66 1.72 -12.30
CA HIS A 318 -20.77 1.92 -11.16
C HIS A 318 -19.69 2.99 -11.41
N GLU A 319 -19.84 3.82 -12.46
CA GLU A 319 -18.90 4.90 -12.80
C GLU A 319 -18.64 5.89 -11.62
N SER A 320 -19.69 6.23 -10.86
CA SER A 320 -19.57 7.08 -9.66
C SER A 320 -18.71 6.41 -8.56
N PHE A 321 -18.78 5.08 -8.43
CA PHE A 321 -17.91 4.32 -7.52
C PHE A 321 -16.48 4.18 -8.06
N HIS A 322 -16.27 4.04 -9.38
CA HIS A 322 -14.92 4.05 -9.95
C HIS A 322 -14.20 5.36 -9.66
N ASP A 323 -14.92 6.49 -9.78
CA ASP A 323 -14.36 7.81 -9.54
C ASP A 323 -13.99 8.03 -8.06
N VAL A 324 -14.83 7.60 -7.10
CA VAL A 324 -14.46 7.67 -5.67
C VAL A 324 -13.30 6.74 -5.35
N LEU A 325 -13.22 5.57 -5.99
CA LEU A 325 -12.14 4.61 -5.75
C LEU A 325 -10.80 5.13 -6.28
N ARG A 326 -10.78 5.77 -7.47
CA ARG A 326 -9.60 6.48 -7.99
C ARG A 326 -9.09 7.52 -7.00
N LEU A 327 -9.97 8.40 -6.55
CA LEU A 327 -9.66 9.44 -5.57
C LEU A 327 -9.16 8.84 -4.25
N TYR A 328 -9.88 7.88 -3.69
CA TYR A 328 -9.49 7.23 -2.43
C TYR A 328 -8.10 6.60 -2.50
N LEU A 329 -7.84 5.82 -3.56
CA LEU A 329 -6.57 5.12 -3.77
C LEU A 329 -5.40 6.10 -3.96
N ALA A 330 -5.62 7.25 -4.60
CA ALA A 330 -4.61 8.30 -4.74
C ALA A 330 -4.37 9.06 -3.42
N LEU A 331 -5.41 9.45 -2.67
CA LEU A 331 -5.28 10.23 -1.44
C LEU A 331 -4.66 9.46 -0.26
N HIS A 332 -4.87 8.15 -0.19
CA HIS A 332 -4.33 7.32 0.90
C HIS A 332 -2.97 6.69 0.54
N GLY A 333 -2.47 6.94 -0.68
CA GLY A 333 -1.32 6.25 -1.28
C GLY A 333 -0.03 6.38 -0.48
N ASP A 334 0.22 7.57 0.07
CA ASP A 334 1.36 7.86 0.94
C ASP A 334 1.03 8.91 2.00
N HIS A 335 1.75 8.90 3.13
CA HIS A 335 1.64 9.93 4.16
C HIS A 335 2.86 9.90 5.11
N GLU A 336 4.01 10.28 4.56
CA GLU A 336 5.35 10.19 5.17
C GLU A 336 5.77 8.76 5.59
N GLY A 337 7.02 8.62 6.01
CA GLY A 337 7.57 7.33 6.45
C GLY A 337 7.20 6.90 7.87
N GLY A 338 6.88 7.86 8.75
CA GLY A 338 6.76 7.61 10.20
C GLY A 338 5.49 6.89 10.66
N ASN A 339 4.53 6.61 9.77
CA ASN A 339 3.37 5.79 10.10
C ASN A 339 3.74 4.29 10.11
N VAL A 340 3.10 3.49 10.96
CA VAL A 340 3.52 2.10 11.26
C VAL A 340 3.67 1.23 10.02
N SER A 341 2.75 1.33 9.04
CA SER A 341 2.83 0.52 7.81
C SER A 341 3.96 0.93 6.88
N ALA A 342 4.21 2.24 6.73
CA ALA A 342 5.32 2.76 5.93
C ALA A 342 6.67 2.43 6.59
N HIS A 343 6.78 2.65 7.91
CA HIS A 343 7.99 2.36 8.66
C HIS A 343 8.29 0.86 8.72
N ALA A 344 7.31 0.00 8.98
CA ALA A 344 7.52 -1.46 8.98
C ALA A 344 7.98 -1.98 7.60
N THR A 345 7.41 -1.45 6.51
CA THR A 345 7.87 -1.75 5.14
C THR A 345 9.32 -1.32 4.94
N HIS A 346 9.68 -0.11 5.38
CA HIS A 346 11.05 0.42 5.27
C HIS A 346 12.04 -0.37 6.13
N LEU A 347 11.68 -0.69 7.37
CA LEU A 347 12.51 -1.39 8.35
C LEU A 347 12.84 -2.83 7.90
N VAL A 348 11.83 -3.60 7.49
CA VAL A 348 12.03 -4.96 6.96
C VAL A 348 12.78 -4.90 5.63
N GLY A 349 12.44 -3.94 4.76
CA GLY A 349 13.21 -3.65 3.57
C GLY A 349 14.68 -3.30 3.86
N SER A 350 14.99 -2.59 4.95
CA SER A 350 16.36 -2.19 5.30
C SER A 350 17.29 -3.40 5.54
N ALA A 351 16.73 -4.54 5.94
CA ALA A 351 17.43 -5.81 6.11
C ALA A 351 17.63 -6.61 4.80
N LEU A 352 17.32 -6.01 3.64
CA LEU A 352 17.35 -6.64 2.31
C LEU A 352 16.31 -7.77 2.13
N SER A 353 15.14 -7.66 2.79
CA SER A 353 13.94 -8.38 2.34
C SER A 353 13.42 -7.80 1.03
N ASP A 354 12.78 -8.65 0.22
CA ASP A 354 12.11 -8.26 -1.02
C ASP A 354 10.82 -7.45 -0.76
N PRO A 355 10.22 -6.83 -1.80
CA PRO A 355 8.98 -6.06 -1.66
C PRO A 355 7.78 -6.82 -1.10
N PHE A 356 7.61 -8.11 -1.39
CA PHE A 356 6.46 -8.89 -0.93
C PHE A 356 6.51 -9.10 0.58
N LEU A 357 7.65 -9.54 1.11
CA LEU A 357 7.85 -9.72 2.55
C LEU A 357 7.84 -8.37 3.29
N SER A 358 8.51 -7.36 2.73
CA SER A 358 8.56 -6.01 3.31
C SER A 358 7.16 -5.40 3.41
N TYR A 359 6.37 -5.47 2.33
CA TYR A 359 5.03 -4.91 2.32
C TYR A 359 4.04 -5.71 3.17
N SER A 360 4.17 -7.04 3.25
CA SER A 360 3.38 -7.83 4.21
C SER A 360 3.61 -7.38 5.65
N ALA A 361 4.83 -7.03 6.06
CA ALA A 361 5.09 -6.47 7.38
C ALA A 361 4.40 -5.10 7.56
N GLY A 362 4.39 -4.28 6.50
CA GLY A 362 3.61 -3.04 6.44
C GLY A 362 2.10 -3.26 6.65
N LEU A 363 1.52 -4.28 6.02
CA LEU A 363 0.11 -4.63 6.15
C LEU A 363 -0.25 -5.18 7.54
N LEU A 364 0.64 -5.95 8.17
CA LEU A 364 0.49 -6.37 9.56
C LEU A 364 0.52 -5.16 10.53
N GLY A 365 1.38 -4.17 10.26
CA GLY A 365 1.38 -2.89 10.97
C GLY A 365 0.11 -2.07 10.72
N LEU A 366 -0.44 -2.11 9.50
CA LEU A 366 -1.69 -1.45 9.12
C LEU A 366 -2.91 -2.04 9.83
N ALA A 367 -2.92 -3.36 10.08
CA ALA A 367 -3.98 -4.05 10.83
C ALA A 367 -4.09 -3.61 12.31
N GLY A 368 -3.10 -2.88 12.84
CA GLY A 368 -3.10 -2.38 14.20
C GLY A 368 -4.25 -1.38 14.48
N PRO A 369 -5.02 -1.53 15.58
CA PRO A 369 -6.14 -0.63 15.89
C PRO A 369 -5.81 0.86 16.01
N LEU A 370 -4.56 1.21 16.32
CA LEU A 370 -4.07 2.59 16.39
C LEU A 370 -3.62 3.15 15.03
N HIS A 371 -3.80 2.40 13.94
CA HIS A 371 -3.40 2.80 12.58
C HIS A 371 -4.54 2.66 11.56
N GLY A 372 -4.89 1.44 11.13
CA GLY A 372 -5.78 1.22 9.98
C GLY A 372 -7.29 1.32 10.24
N LEU A 373 -7.73 1.42 11.49
CA LEU A 373 -9.16 1.26 11.85
C LEU A 373 -9.98 2.57 11.87
N ALA A 374 -9.37 3.74 11.63
CA ALA A 374 -10.04 5.03 11.80
C ALA A 374 -11.35 5.15 10.98
N ALA A 375 -11.33 4.80 9.69
CA ALA A 375 -12.50 4.92 8.81
C ALA A 375 -13.69 4.03 9.22
N GLN A 376 -13.44 2.81 9.72
CA GLN A 376 -14.50 1.92 10.20
C GLN A 376 -15.08 2.40 11.55
N GLU A 377 -14.26 2.98 12.43
CA GLU A 377 -14.72 3.54 13.70
C GLU A 377 -15.57 4.80 13.50
N VAL A 378 -15.20 5.66 12.54
CA VAL A 378 -16.03 6.78 12.09
C VAL A 378 -17.38 6.27 11.59
N LEU A 379 -17.42 5.32 10.64
CA LEU A 379 -18.67 4.80 10.11
C LEU A 379 -19.55 4.24 11.24
N ARG A 380 -18.98 3.40 12.12
CA ARG A 380 -19.70 2.80 13.26
C ARG A 380 -20.28 3.88 14.18
N TRP A 381 -19.52 4.93 14.46
CA TRP A 381 -19.96 6.05 15.30
C TRP A 381 -21.07 6.88 14.63
N ILE A 382 -20.98 7.17 13.32
CA ILE A 382 -22.03 7.88 12.57
C ILE A 382 -23.32 7.05 12.48
N LEU A 383 -23.23 5.73 12.26
CA LEU A 383 -24.41 4.85 12.24
C LEU A 383 -25.10 4.79 13.61
N ASN A 384 -24.34 4.69 14.70
CA ASN A 384 -24.87 4.76 16.06
C ASN A 384 -25.50 6.14 16.38
N MET A 385 -24.91 7.21 15.86
CA MET A 385 -25.45 8.57 15.97
C MET A 385 -26.80 8.68 15.27
N LYS A 386 -26.88 8.27 13.99
CA LYS A 386 -28.13 8.21 13.21
C LYS A 386 -29.21 7.39 13.93
N ALA A 387 -28.84 6.23 14.48
CA ALA A 387 -29.78 5.38 15.21
C ALA A 387 -30.36 6.03 16.48
N LYS A 388 -29.64 7.00 17.09
CA LYS A 388 -30.06 7.70 18.30
C LYS A 388 -30.80 9.01 18.04
N ILE A 389 -30.41 9.78 17.03
CA ILE A 389 -30.98 11.12 16.75
C ILE A 389 -31.90 11.18 15.51
N GLY A 390 -32.00 10.07 14.76
CA GLY A 390 -32.87 9.96 13.59
C GLY A 390 -32.38 10.72 12.35
N ASP A 391 -33.25 10.84 11.35
CA ASP A 391 -32.93 11.44 10.04
C ASP A 391 -33.38 12.91 9.88
N ASN A 392 -34.15 13.40 10.83
CA ASN A 392 -34.68 14.77 10.93
C ASN A 392 -34.05 15.52 12.12
N PHE A 393 -32.76 15.30 12.34
CA PHE A 393 -31.99 15.88 13.42
C PHE A 393 -31.76 17.39 13.22
N THR A 394 -31.60 18.11 14.32
CA THR A 394 -31.16 19.51 14.36
C THR A 394 -29.67 19.63 14.64
N ASP A 395 -29.10 20.83 14.43
CA ASP A 395 -27.72 21.13 14.83
C ASP A 395 -27.51 20.96 16.36
N GLN A 396 -28.57 21.13 17.17
CA GLN A 396 -28.52 20.91 18.61
C GLN A 396 -28.42 19.42 18.97
N ASP A 397 -29.17 18.54 18.29
CA ASP A 397 -29.07 17.09 18.49
C ASP A 397 -27.66 16.56 18.18
N VAL A 398 -27.03 17.11 17.13
CA VAL A 398 -25.63 16.85 16.78
C VAL A 398 -24.69 17.32 17.90
N LYS A 399 -24.84 18.56 18.38
CA LYS A 399 -24.03 19.13 19.46
C LYS A 399 -24.16 18.32 20.76
N ASP A 400 -25.36 17.88 21.11
CA ASP A 400 -25.61 17.09 22.32
C ASP A 400 -25.09 15.65 22.19
N TYR A 401 -25.16 15.04 21.00
CA TYR A 401 -24.54 13.73 20.77
C TYR A 401 -23.01 13.78 20.91
N LEU A 402 -22.37 14.80 20.31
CA LEU A 402 -20.93 15.07 20.46
C LEU A 402 -20.54 15.26 21.93
N TRP A 403 -21.28 16.09 22.67
CA TRP A 403 -21.06 16.26 24.10
C TRP A 403 -21.29 14.98 24.91
N SER A 404 -22.28 14.15 24.55
CA SER A 404 -22.51 12.87 25.22
C SER A 404 -21.35 11.89 25.00
N THR A 405 -20.76 11.89 23.81
CA THR A 405 -19.54 11.12 23.49
C THR A 405 -18.39 11.57 24.39
N LEU A 406 -18.09 12.88 24.43
CA LEU A 406 -16.98 13.42 25.22
C LEU A 406 -17.17 13.25 26.74
N LYS A 407 -18.40 13.44 27.25
CA LYS A 407 -18.74 13.25 28.68
C LYS A 407 -18.66 11.79 29.12
N SER A 408 -18.77 10.83 28.19
CA SER A 408 -18.55 9.40 28.46
C SER A 408 -17.07 9.00 28.54
N GLY A 409 -16.15 9.93 28.30
CA GLY A 409 -14.71 9.68 28.24
C GLY A 409 -14.21 9.17 26.88
N GLN A 410 -15.09 9.08 25.88
CA GLN A 410 -14.74 8.73 24.50
C GLN A 410 -14.23 9.96 23.72
N VAL A 411 -13.53 9.70 22.62
CA VAL A 411 -13.15 10.71 21.62
C VAL A 411 -14.13 10.72 20.44
N VAL A 412 -14.19 11.82 19.71
CA VAL A 412 -14.95 11.89 18.44
C VAL A 412 -14.08 11.31 17.32
N PRO A 413 -14.43 10.15 16.71
CA PRO A 413 -13.59 9.52 15.70
C PRO A 413 -13.43 10.39 14.46
N GLY A 414 -12.23 10.39 13.86
CA GLY A 414 -11.92 11.20 12.67
C GLY A 414 -11.55 12.66 12.95
N TYR A 415 -11.58 13.12 14.21
CA TYR A 415 -11.22 14.49 14.61
C TYR A 415 -10.06 14.50 15.61
N GLY A 416 -9.23 15.53 15.56
CA GLY A 416 -8.14 15.72 16.53
C GLY A 416 -6.75 15.33 16.01
N HIS A 417 -6.19 16.09 15.07
CA HIS A 417 -4.85 15.81 14.55
C HIS A 417 -3.74 16.35 15.46
N GLY A 418 -2.65 15.61 15.63
CA GLY A 418 -1.48 16.06 16.40
C GLY A 418 -0.61 17.15 15.74
N VAL A 419 -0.89 17.53 14.49
CA VAL A 419 0.01 18.32 13.62
C VAL A 419 -0.77 19.33 12.76
N LEU A 420 -1.73 18.86 11.95
CA LEU A 420 -2.54 19.72 11.08
C LEU A 420 -3.34 20.73 11.89
N ARG A 421 -3.30 22.00 11.45
CA ARG A 421 -3.97 23.15 12.09
C ARG A 421 -5.25 23.61 11.38
N LYS A 422 -5.67 22.86 10.36
CA LYS A 422 -6.82 23.09 9.48
C LYS A 422 -7.42 21.71 9.13
N PRO A 423 -8.61 21.64 8.48
CA PRO A 423 -9.07 20.40 7.87
C PRO A 423 -8.00 19.77 6.96
N ASP A 424 -7.96 18.44 6.96
CA ASP A 424 -7.09 17.68 6.07
C ASP A 424 -7.53 17.91 4.60
N PRO A 425 -6.65 18.35 3.68
CA PRO A 425 -7.04 18.58 2.29
C PRO A 425 -7.53 17.31 1.58
N ARG A 426 -7.22 16.12 2.12
CA ARG A 426 -7.80 14.84 1.66
C ARG A 426 -9.25 14.67 2.11
N PHE A 427 -9.62 15.17 3.28
CA PHE A 427 -11.02 15.26 3.71
C PHE A 427 -11.78 16.24 2.83
N GLU A 428 -11.21 17.43 2.59
CA GLU A 428 -11.81 18.44 1.70
C GLU A 428 -12.06 17.88 0.29
N ALA A 429 -11.09 17.15 -0.29
CA ALA A 429 -11.27 16.48 -1.58
C ALA A 429 -12.43 15.46 -1.60
N LEU A 430 -12.64 14.69 -0.52
CA LEU A 430 -13.78 13.78 -0.39
C LEU A 430 -15.12 14.51 -0.20
N MET A 431 -15.11 15.66 0.48
CA MET A 431 -16.29 16.51 0.62
C MET A 431 -16.67 17.20 -0.71
N ASP A 432 -15.69 17.67 -1.47
CA ASP A 432 -15.89 18.22 -2.82
C ASP A 432 -16.46 17.15 -3.76
N PHE A 433 -15.89 15.95 -3.75
CA PHE A 433 -16.39 14.79 -4.50
C PHE A 433 -17.87 14.51 -4.21
N ALA A 434 -18.27 14.51 -2.93
CA ALA A 434 -19.64 14.33 -2.52
C ALA A 434 -20.55 15.50 -2.91
N SER A 435 -20.05 16.75 -2.83
CA SER A 435 -20.83 17.96 -3.13
C SER A 435 -21.34 18.02 -4.57
N THR A 436 -20.66 17.35 -5.51
CA THR A 436 -21.04 17.26 -6.93
C THR A 436 -22.08 16.17 -7.24
N ARG A 437 -22.52 15.42 -6.22
CA ARG A 437 -23.32 14.20 -6.33
C ARG A 437 -24.54 14.27 -5.39
N PRO A 438 -25.71 14.72 -5.88
CA PRO A 438 -26.92 14.89 -5.06
C PRO A 438 -27.31 13.63 -4.27
N GLU A 439 -27.13 12.45 -4.85
CA GLU A 439 -27.44 11.16 -4.22
C GLU A 439 -26.61 10.88 -2.96
N ILE A 440 -25.38 11.40 -2.90
CA ILE A 440 -24.52 11.34 -1.71
C ILE A 440 -24.95 12.41 -0.71
N MET A 441 -25.25 13.63 -1.17
CA MET A 441 -25.65 14.75 -0.31
C MET A 441 -27.00 14.54 0.38
N GLU A 442 -27.92 13.81 -0.25
CA GLU A 442 -29.22 13.43 0.31
C GLU A 442 -29.10 12.25 1.30
N ASN A 443 -28.06 11.42 1.17
CA ASN A 443 -27.86 10.25 2.01
C ASN A 443 -27.81 10.63 3.51
N PRO A 444 -28.72 10.11 4.37
CA PRO A 444 -28.78 10.52 5.77
C PRO A 444 -27.50 10.28 6.59
N VAL A 445 -26.71 9.26 6.23
CA VAL A 445 -25.41 8.96 6.88
C VAL A 445 -24.39 10.03 6.51
N PHE A 446 -24.36 10.46 5.24
CA PHE A 446 -23.45 11.51 4.78
C PHE A 446 -23.88 12.91 5.26
N ARG A 447 -25.19 13.19 5.38
CA ARG A 447 -25.69 14.43 6.01
C ARG A 447 -25.13 14.62 7.42
N LEU A 448 -24.98 13.55 8.20
CA LEU A 448 -24.31 13.58 9.51
C LEU A 448 -22.80 13.82 9.42
N VAL A 449 -22.10 13.28 8.42
CA VAL A 449 -20.66 13.58 8.21
C VAL A 449 -20.46 15.07 7.98
N LYS A 450 -21.23 15.65 7.04
CA LYS A 450 -21.18 17.10 6.77
C LYS A 450 -21.46 17.92 8.02
N LYS A 451 -22.56 17.60 8.73
CA LYS A 451 -22.97 18.34 9.93
C LYS A 451 -21.99 18.22 11.09
N ASN A 452 -21.37 17.05 11.28
CA ASN A 452 -20.28 16.91 12.24
C ASN A 452 -19.05 17.75 11.83
N SER A 453 -18.74 17.88 10.53
CA SER A 453 -17.60 18.70 10.08
C SER A 453 -17.78 20.20 10.35
N GLU A 454 -19.04 20.66 10.35
CA GLU A 454 -19.43 22.03 10.72
C GLU A 454 -19.39 22.26 12.24
N ILE A 455 -19.88 21.31 13.04
CA ILE A 455 -20.18 21.51 14.48
C ILE A 455 -19.06 21.00 15.41
N ALA A 456 -18.47 19.85 15.11
CA ALA A 456 -17.50 19.20 16.00
C ALA A 456 -16.23 20.04 16.28
N PRO A 457 -15.68 20.84 15.34
CA PRO A 457 -14.53 21.69 15.64
C PRO A 457 -14.80 22.70 16.77
N GLY A 458 -16.00 23.28 16.81
CA GLY A 458 -16.43 24.17 17.89
C GLY A 458 -16.56 23.44 19.23
N VAL A 459 -17.25 22.30 19.26
CA VAL A 459 -17.43 21.48 20.48
C VAL A 459 -16.09 20.98 21.04
N LEU A 460 -15.17 20.55 20.17
CA LEU A 460 -13.85 20.08 20.59
C LEU A 460 -12.94 21.21 21.11
N THR A 461 -13.13 22.43 20.60
CA THR A 461 -12.49 23.65 21.15
C THR A 461 -13.08 24.00 22.53
N GLU A 462 -14.40 23.99 22.66
CA GLU A 462 -15.13 24.24 23.92
C GLU A 462 -14.75 23.21 25.02
N HIS A 463 -14.49 21.95 24.64
CA HIS A 463 -14.00 20.90 25.53
C HIS A 463 -12.52 21.07 25.97
N GLY A 464 -11.72 21.89 25.28
CA GLY A 464 -10.38 22.30 25.71
C GLY A 464 -9.26 21.24 25.71
N LYS A 465 -9.55 19.96 25.43
CA LYS A 465 -8.53 18.88 25.40
C LYS A 465 -7.91 18.62 24.03
N THR A 466 -8.55 19.09 22.95
CA THR A 466 -8.14 18.79 21.58
C THR A 466 -7.30 19.92 21.00
N LYS A 467 -6.01 19.67 20.72
CA LYS A 467 -5.09 20.72 20.24
C LYS A 467 -5.47 21.29 18.87
N ASN A 468 -5.83 20.44 17.92
CA ASN A 468 -6.31 20.87 16.59
C ASN A 468 -7.61 20.11 16.27
N PRO A 469 -8.78 20.76 16.33
CA PRO A 469 -10.08 20.09 16.42
C PRO A 469 -10.69 19.72 15.04
N HIS A 470 -9.87 19.64 14.00
CA HIS A 470 -10.32 19.48 12.61
C HIS A 470 -10.46 18.01 12.19
N PRO A 471 -11.31 17.72 11.18
CA PRO A 471 -11.45 16.38 10.60
C PRO A 471 -10.22 15.97 9.77
N ASN A 472 -9.98 14.66 9.72
CA ASN A 472 -9.04 14.00 8.81
C ASN A 472 -9.79 13.22 7.70
N VAL A 473 -9.06 12.66 6.74
CA VAL A 473 -9.64 11.88 5.62
C VAL A 473 -10.59 10.75 6.04
N ASP A 474 -10.33 10.12 7.19
CA ASP A 474 -11.12 9.00 7.71
C ASP A 474 -12.52 9.43 8.16
N ALA A 475 -12.72 10.71 8.45
CA ALA A 475 -14.02 11.28 8.84
C ALA A 475 -15.09 11.19 7.74
N ALA A 476 -14.70 10.98 6.47
CA ALA A 476 -15.62 10.83 5.34
C ALA A 476 -15.48 9.50 4.59
N SER A 477 -14.27 8.95 4.47
CA SER A 477 -13.97 7.85 3.53
C SER A 477 -14.83 6.59 3.76
N GLY A 478 -14.97 6.14 5.00
CA GLY A 478 -15.79 4.96 5.32
C GLY A 478 -17.28 5.14 5.01
N VAL A 479 -17.82 6.35 5.15
CA VAL A 479 -19.23 6.65 4.84
C VAL A 479 -19.48 6.68 3.34
N LEU A 480 -18.52 7.13 2.53
CA LEU A 480 -18.59 7.04 1.07
C LEU A 480 -18.59 5.57 0.60
N PHE A 481 -17.72 4.72 1.14
CA PHE A 481 -17.75 3.28 0.82
C PHE A 481 -19.08 2.62 1.23
N HIS A 482 -19.61 2.96 2.40
CA HIS A 482 -20.92 2.49 2.86
C HIS A 482 -22.05 2.89 1.89
N HIS A 483 -22.05 4.14 1.39
CA HIS A 483 -23.00 4.62 0.39
C HIS A 483 -22.99 3.76 -0.89
N TYR A 484 -21.81 3.40 -1.42
CA TYR A 484 -21.69 2.54 -2.61
C TYR A 484 -21.92 1.04 -2.36
N GLY A 485 -22.32 0.66 -1.14
CA GLY A 485 -22.75 -0.69 -0.77
C GLY A 485 -21.70 -1.55 -0.06
N PHE A 486 -20.57 -1.00 0.39
CA PHE A 486 -19.57 -1.76 1.15
C PHE A 486 -20.01 -1.91 2.62
N GLN A 487 -20.83 -2.92 2.89
CA GLN A 487 -21.43 -3.19 4.21
C GLN A 487 -20.53 -3.99 5.17
N GLN A 488 -19.22 -4.06 4.89
CA GLN A 488 -18.25 -4.87 5.63
C GLN A 488 -17.11 -3.97 6.17
N PRO A 489 -17.27 -3.31 7.34
CA PRO A 489 -16.30 -2.31 7.81
C PRO A 489 -14.87 -2.84 7.97
N LEU A 490 -14.71 -4.10 8.38
CA LEU A 490 -13.40 -4.77 8.51
C LEU A 490 -12.61 -4.86 7.18
N TYR A 491 -13.31 -4.78 6.04
CA TYR A 491 -12.68 -4.76 4.72
C TYR A 491 -12.09 -3.39 4.37
N TYR A 492 -12.47 -2.30 5.04
CA TYR A 492 -12.03 -0.95 4.65
C TYR A 492 -10.50 -0.80 4.79
N THR A 493 -9.92 -1.45 5.79
CA THR A 493 -8.47 -1.52 5.98
C THR A 493 -7.77 -2.29 4.84
N VAL A 494 -8.45 -3.24 4.16
CA VAL A 494 -7.92 -3.94 2.98
C VAL A 494 -7.85 -2.99 1.79
N THR A 495 -8.89 -2.18 1.55
CA THR A 495 -8.85 -1.12 0.53
C THR A 495 -7.78 -0.07 0.84
N PHE A 496 -7.60 0.28 2.12
CA PHE A 496 -6.48 1.12 2.55
C PHE A 496 -5.13 0.43 2.28
N GLY A 497 -5.01 -0.88 2.50
CA GLY A 497 -3.83 -1.68 2.15
C GLY A 497 -3.54 -1.77 0.65
N VAL A 498 -4.56 -1.69 -0.22
CA VAL A 498 -4.35 -1.55 -1.67
C VAL A 498 -3.78 -0.16 -1.99
N SER A 499 -4.38 0.91 -1.46
CA SER A 499 -3.89 2.28 -1.66
C SER A 499 -2.48 2.47 -1.11
N ARG A 500 -2.23 2.07 0.13
CA ARG A 500 -0.96 2.24 0.85
C ARG A 500 0.17 1.39 0.27
N ALA A 501 -0.03 0.69 -0.85
CA ALA A 501 1.05 0.08 -1.61
C ALA A 501 1.85 1.14 -2.40
N LEU A 502 1.23 2.26 -2.80
CA LEU A 502 1.87 3.24 -3.70
C LEU A 502 3.14 3.87 -3.07
N GLY A 503 3.02 4.54 -1.92
CA GLY A 503 4.14 5.25 -1.27
C GLY A 503 5.27 4.34 -0.78
N PRO A 504 4.98 3.38 0.11
CA PRO A 504 5.98 2.46 0.65
C PRO A 504 6.76 1.65 -0.39
N LEU A 505 6.11 1.22 -1.48
CA LEU A 505 6.84 0.53 -2.56
C LEU A 505 7.70 1.49 -3.37
N ALA A 506 7.23 2.71 -3.66
CA ALA A 506 8.06 3.74 -4.30
C ALA A 506 9.29 4.10 -3.44
N GLN A 507 9.11 4.27 -2.13
CA GLN A 507 10.22 4.50 -1.20
C GLN A 507 11.15 3.28 -1.09
N LEU A 508 10.65 2.04 -1.14
CA LEU A 508 11.49 0.85 -1.08
C LEU A 508 12.43 0.76 -2.29
N ILE A 509 11.92 1.10 -3.49
CA ILE A 509 12.74 1.21 -4.71
C ILE A 509 13.82 2.29 -4.54
N TRP A 510 13.45 3.50 -4.07
CA TRP A 510 14.43 4.56 -3.77
C TRP A 510 15.46 4.13 -2.72
N SER A 511 15.05 3.42 -1.68
CA SER A 511 15.91 2.94 -0.61
C SER A 511 16.96 1.95 -1.11
N ARG A 512 16.67 1.22 -2.20
CA ARG A 512 17.65 0.41 -2.93
C ARG A 512 18.49 1.23 -3.90
N ALA A 513 17.90 2.11 -4.70
CA ALA A 513 18.63 2.95 -5.65
C ALA A 513 19.67 3.85 -4.97
N LEU A 514 19.37 4.34 -3.77
CA LEU A 514 20.24 5.14 -2.91
C LEU A 514 21.18 4.32 -2.02
N GLY A 515 21.00 3.00 -1.98
CA GLY A 515 21.82 2.08 -1.18
C GLY A 515 21.76 2.34 0.32
N LEU A 516 20.59 2.76 0.83
CA LEU A 516 20.38 3.08 2.24
C LEU A 516 20.73 1.87 3.14
N PRO A 517 21.32 2.11 4.32
CA PRO A 517 21.78 1.05 5.22
C PRO A 517 20.62 0.33 5.92
N ILE A 518 20.95 -0.75 6.64
CA ILE A 518 20.05 -1.37 7.61
C ILE A 518 19.68 -0.37 8.71
N GLU A 519 18.39 -0.29 9.05
CA GLU A 519 17.92 0.49 10.18
C GLU A 519 18.20 -0.29 11.48
N ARG A 520 18.97 0.32 12.39
CA ARG A 520 19.42 -0.35 13.62
C ARG A 520 19.61 0.65 14.77
N PRO A 521 18.51 1.22 15.31
CA PRO A 521 18.57 2.15 16.44
C PRO A 521 19.14 1.46 17.70
N LYS A 522 19.79 2.23 18.56
CA LYS A 522 20.30 1.74 19.85
C LYS A 522 19.20 1.81 20.91
N SER A 523 18.88 0.67 21.51
CA SER A 523 18.01 0.62 22.70
C SER A 523 18.77 0.94 23.99
N ILE A 524 18.02 1.40 25.00
CA ILE A 524 18.47 1.72 26.35
C ILE A 524 17.37 1.35 27.34
N ASN A 525 17.72 0.91 28.55
CA ASN A 525 16.75 0.57 29.60
C ASN A 525 16.48 1.78 30.52
N LEU A 526 15.49 1.67 31.41
CA LEU A 526 15.07 2.78 32.29
C LEU A 526 16.21 3.28 33.19
N GLN A 527 17.01 2.38 33.76
CA GLN A 527 18.17 2.78 34.58
C GLN A 527 19.21 3.54 33.73
N GLY A 528 19.53 3.05 32.53
CA GLY A 528 20.45 3.73 31.61
C GLY A 528 19.96 5.12 31.19
N LEU A 529 18.65 5.35 31.09
CA LEU A 529 18.10 6.70 30.85
C LEU A 529 18.40 7.64 32.03
N LEU A 530 18.16 7.21 33.27
CA LEU A 530 18.49 7.99 34.49
C LEU A 530 20.00 8.24 34.63
N ASP A 531 20.82 7.20 34.39
CA ASP A 531 22.27 7.29 34.45
C ASP A 531 22.84 8.20 33.35
N SER A 532 22.19 8.28 32.19
CA SER A 532 22.61 9.13 31.06
C SER A 532 22.41 10.63 31.34
N THR A 533 21.45 10.99 32.19
CA THR A 533 21.23 12.37 32.63
C THR A 533 22.12 12.80 33.79
N ASN A 534 22.61 11.86 34.60
CA ASN A 534 23.48 12.14 35.76
C ASN A 534 24.97 12.32 35.38
N LYS A 535 25.30 12.29 34.08
CA LYS A 535 26.67 12.46 33.54
C LYS A 535 26.84 13.75 32.73
N LYS A 536 25.89 14.67 32.84
CA LYS A 536 25.96 16.06 32.37
C LYS A 536 25.85 16.99 33.58
#